data_AF-A0A7J7C1R2-F1
#
_entry.id   AF-A0A7J7C1R2-F1
#
_cell.length_a   1.000
_cell.length_b   1.000
_cell.length_c   1.000
_cell.angle_alpha   90.00
_cell.angle_beta   90.00
_cell.angle_gamma   90.00
#
_symmetry.space_group_name_H-M   'P 1'
#
loop_
_entity.id
_entity.type
_entity.pdbx_description
1 polymer ?
#
loop_
_entity_poly.entity_id
_entity_poly.type
_entity_poly.pdbx_seq_one_letter_code
_entity_poly.pdbx_strand_id
1 'polypeptide(L)'
;MNSFNRFYDSWLDQLQHLVHHLNSAPKPPTTGDDQGHLGNLVRKVMSHYAEYYRVKSVAAQRDVLGVMAAPWASSLERSLHWIAGRVSELQCETVDKENALTEEMLEWQDGVSEFIGVCGDLDEMIGRLACIVQKADDLRLRTVKSVVGLLTPQQAGEFFTAAAELQFGVRLWGLNHDRQTRN
;
A
#
# COMPACT_ATOMS: atom_id res chain seq x y z
N MET A 1 5.96 -21.22 -8.61
CA MET A 1 5.96 -19.78 -8.26
C MET A 1 5.21 -19.04 -9.34
N ASN A 2 4.13 -18.34 -8.99
CA ASN A 2 3.33 -17.57 -9.96
C ASN A 2 4.16 -16.43 -10.57
N SER A 3 3.78 -15.94 -11.77
CA SER A 3 4.50 -14.86 -12.47
C SER A 3 4.65 -13.60 -11.61
N PHE A 4 3.64 -13.30 -10.79
CA PHE A 4 3.67 -12.17 -9.87
C PHE A 4 4.72 -12.34 -8.75
N ASN A 5 4.94 -13.56 -8.24
CA ASN A 5 5.93 -13.79 -7.17
C ASN A 5 7.34 -13.46 -7.66
N ARG A 6 7.69 -13.93 -8.87
CA ARG A 6 9.00 -13.63 -9.48
C ARG A 6 9.18 -12.14 -9.77
N PHE A 7 8.10 -11.49 -10.20
CA PHE A 7 8.09 -10.04 -10.37
C PHE A 7 8.30 -9.33 -9.02
N TYR A 8 7.61 -9.74 -7.96
CA TYR A 8 7.72 -9.13 -6.64
C TYR A 8 9.13 -9.24 -6.08
N ASP A 9 9.76 -10.42 -6.18
CA ASP A 9 11.14 -10.61 -5.72
C ASP A 9 12.09 -9.67 -6.47
N SER A 10 12.01 -9.63 -7.82
CA SER A 10 12.82 -8.71 -8.62
C SER A 10 12.52 -7.23 -8.34
N TRP A 11 11.27 -6.89 -8.08
CA TRP A 11 10.85 -5.54 -7.76
C TRP A 11 11.42 -5.10 -6.41
N LEU A 12 11.44 -6.01 -5.42
CA LEU A 12 11.98 -5.77 -4.09
C LEU A 12 13.49 -5.54 -4.14
N ASP A 13 14.22 -6.36 -4.89
CA ASP A 13 15.66 -6.19 -5.11
C ASP A 13 15.97 -4.81 -5.74
N GLN A 14 15.20 -4.44 -6.76
CA GLN A 14 15.34 -3.12 -7.41
C GLN A 14 15.00 -1.95 -6.48
N LEU A 15 13.99 -2.10 -5.62
CA LEU A 15 13.66 -1.09 -4.61
C LEU A 15 14.83 -0.92 -3.64
N GLN A 16 15.47 -2.03 -3.23
CA GLN A 16 16.62 -2.01 -2.34
C GLN A 16 17.79 -1.22 -2.93
N HIS A 17 18.07 -1.41 -4.23
CA HIS A 17 19.07 -0.61 -4.95
C HIS A 17 18.70 0.88 -5.03
N LEU A 18 17.44 1.22 -5.33
CA LEU A 18 16.99 2.62 -5.40
C LEU A 18 17.10 3.31 -4.04
N VAL A 19 16.73 2.62 -2.96
CA VAL A 19 16.82 3.13 -1.58
C VAL A 19 18.27 3.28 -1.14
N HIS A 20 19.15 2.36 -1.52
CA HIS A 20 20.58 2.52 -1.30
C HIS A 20 21.11 3.80 -1.95
N HIS A 21 20.73 4.07 -3.21
CA HIS A 21 21.12 5.32 -3.88
C HIS A 21 20.54 6.57 -3.21
N LEU A 22 19.28 6.53 -2.73
CA LEU A 22 18.71 7.62 -1.92
C LEU A 22 19.48 7.85 -0.62
N ASN A 23 19.98 6.79 0.01
CA ASN A 23 20.77 6.88 1.23
C ASN A 23 22.19 7.39 1.01
N SER A 24 22.79 7.10 -0.15
CA SER A 24 24.13 7.58 -0.52
C SER A 24 24.16 9.02 -1.05
N ALA A 25 23.00 9.62 -1.38
CA ALA A 25 22.94 11.01 -1.84
C ALA A 25 23.35 11.99 -0.72
N PRO A 26 24.02 13.12 -1.04
CA PRO A 26 24.40 14.12 -0.04
C PRO A 26 23.19 14.68 0.73
N LYS A 27 23.29 14.74 2.07
CA LYS A 27 22.25 15.27 2.98
C LYS A 27 22.89 16.29 3.96
N PRO A 28 22.58 17.60 3.89
CA PRO A 28 21.73 18.24 2.89
C PRO A 28 22.40 18.32 1.50
N PRO A 29 21.64 18.52 0.41
CA PRO A 29 22.21 18.76 -0.91
C PRO A 29 23.12 20.00 -0.88
N THR A 30 24.37 19.83 -1.29
CA THR A 30 25.39 20.89 -1.26
C THR A 30 25.40 21.75 -2.52
N THR A 31 24.98 21.19 -3.65
CA THR A 31 24.97 21.85 -4.96
C THR A 31 23.60 21.73 -5.64
N GLY A 32 23.34 22.58 -6.64
CA GLY A 32 22.13 22.48 -7.46
C GLY A 32 22.03 21.15 -8.23
N ASP A 33 23.17 20.54 -8.58
CA ASP A 33 23.22 19.22 -9.21
C ASP A 33 22.81 18.11 -8.22
N ASP A 34 23.28 18.19 -6.96
CA ASP A 34 22.87 17.28 -5.89
C ASP A 34 21.34 17.34 -5.65
N GLN A 35 20.78 18.56 -5.66
CA GLN A 35 19.34 18.76 -5.47
C GLN A 35 18.53 18.19 -6.65
N GLY A 36 18.99 18.40 -7.89
CA GLY A 36 18.37 17.82 -9.09
C GLY A 36 18.46 16.30 -9.14
N HIS A 37 19.62 15.73 -8.74
CA HIS A 37 19.84 14.30 -8.64
C HIS A 37 18.91 13.65 -7.61
N LEU A 38 18.78 14.24 -6.42
CA LEU A 38 17.88 13.75 -5.38
C LEU A 38 16.42 13.76 -5.83
N GLY A 39 15.97 14.85 -6.47
CA GLY A 39 14.63 14.91 -7.06
C GLY A 39 14.38 13.82 -8.11
N ASN A 40 15.38 13.50 -8.92
CA ASN A 40 15.31 12.40 -9.89
C ASN A 40 15.18 11.03 -9.22
N LEU A 41 15.94 10.77 -8.14
CA LEU A 41 15.84 9.53 -7.37
C LEU A 41 14.45 9.36 -6.74
N VAL A 42 13.91 10.41 -6.13
CA VAL A 42 12.54 10.41 -5.57
C VAL A 42 11.52 10.07 -6.66
N ARG A 43 11.61 10.70 -7.83
CA ARG A 43 10.73 10.41 -8.97
C ARG A 43 10.86 8.96 -9.46
N LYS A 44 12.08 8.40 -9.49
CA LYS A 44 12.33 7.00 -9.85
C LYS A 44 11.65 6.04 -8.87
N VAL A 45 11.82 6.25 -7.57
CA VAL A 45 11.14 5.45 -6.54
C VAL A 45 9.62 5.52 -6.69
N MET A 46 9.08 6.72 -6.91
CA MET A 46 7.64 6.88 -7.16
C MET A 46 7.15 6.14 -8.40
N SER A 47 7.92 6.18 -9.48
CA SER A 47 7.60 5.44 -10.71
C SER A 47 7.67 3.92 -10.47
N HIS A 48 8.62 3.47 -9.64
CA HIS A 48 8.78 2.07 -9.25
C HIS A 48 7.58 1.54 -8.45
N TYR A 49 7.04 2.32 -7.50
CA TYR A 49 5.80 1.99 -6.79
C TYR A 49 4.57 2.01 -7.71
N ALA A 50 4.51 2.95 -8.66
CA ALA A 50 3.41 2.99 -9.63
C ALA A 50 3.39 1.72 -10.50
N GLU A 51 4.56 1.24 -10.92
CA GLU A 51 4.68 0.00 -11.70
C GLU A 51 4.28 -1.24 -10.89
N TYR A 52 4.63 -1.30 -9.61
CA TYR A 52 4.16 -2.37 -8.71
C TYR A 52 2.63 -2.47 -8.69
N TYR A 53 1.93 -1.36 -8.46
CA TYR A 53 0.46 -1.36 -8.42
C TYR A 53 -0.15 -1.69 -9.78
N ARG A 54 0.47 -1.26 -10.88
CA ARG A 54 0.02 -1.62 -12.24
C ARG A 54 0.11 -3.13 -12.48
N VAL A 55 1.25 -3.75 -12.18
CA VAL A 55 1.44 -5.20 -12.37
C VAL A 55 0.55 -6.00 -11.42
N LYS A 56 0.40 -5.54 -10.17
CA LYS A 56 -0.50 -6.15 -9.19
C LYS A 56 -1.96 -6.10 -9.64
N SER A 57 -2.41 -4.99 -10.23
CA SER A 57 -3.76 -4.87 -10.80
C SER A 57 -4.00 -5.89 -11.92
N VAL A 58 -3.06 -6.03 -12.86
CA VAL A 58 -3.15 -7.04 -13.94
C VAL A 58 -3.19 -8.46 -13.38
N ALA A 59 -2.40 -8.74 -12.34
CA ALA A 59 -2.42 -10.05 -11.67
C ALA A 59 -3.77 -10.29 -10.96
N ALA A 60 -4.32 -9.28 -10.29
CA ALA A 60 -5.60 -9.36 -9.57
C ALA A 60 -6.78 -9.56 -10.53
N GLN A 61 -6.75 -8.95 -11.72
CA GLN A 61 -7.77 -9.18 -12.74
C GLN A 61 -7.79 -10.63 -13.25
N ARG A 62 -6.67 -11.36 -13.14
CA ARG A 62 -6.56 -12.77 -13.55
C ARG A 62 -6.90 -13.73 -12.41
N ASP A 63 -6.41 -13.43 -11.20
CA ASP A 63 -6.60 -14.25 -10.01
C ASP A 63 -6.50 -13.37 -8.75
N VAL A 64 -7.62 -12.70 -8.41
CA VAL A 64 -7.70 -11.82 -7.24
C VAL A 64 -7.51 -12.60 -5.95
N LEU A 65 -8.03 -13.83 -5.86
CA LEU A 65 -7.92 -14.65 -4.66
C LEU A 65 -6.47 -15.08 -4.42
N GLY A 66 -5.74 -15.46 -5.46
CA GLY A 66 -4.31 -15.73 -5.39
C GLY A 66 -3.48 -14.49 -5.05
N VAL A 67 -3.89 -13.31 -5.54
CA VAL A 67 -3.23 -12.04 -5.17
C VAL A 67 -3.50 -11.67 -3.70
N MET A 68 -4.72 -11.86 -3.21
CA MET A 68 -5.09 -11.57 -1.82
C MET A 68 -4.50 -12.56 -0.82
N ALA A 69 -4.36 -13.83 -1.21
CA ALA A 69 -3.65 -14.83 -0.41
C ALA A 69 -2.16 -14.47 -0.21
N ALA A 70 -1.62 -13.62 -1.11
CA ALA A 70 -0.26 -13.07 -1.08
C ALA A 70 0.82 -14.12 -0.76
N PRO A 71 0.92 -15.23 -1.52
CA PRO A 71 1.86 -16.32 -1.23
C PRO A 71 3.34 -15.92 -1.31
N TRP A 72 3.64 -14.75 -1.87
CA TRP A 72 4.99 -14.17 -1.89
C TRP A 72 5.35 -13.46 -0.58
N ALA A 73 4.37 -13.08 0.24
CA ALA A 73 4.55 -12.36 1.50
C ALA A 73 4.66 -13.33 2.69
N SER A 74 5.44 -12.95 3.70
CA SER A 74 5.55 -13.70 4.97
C SER A 74 4.21 -13.70 5.71
N SER A 75 4.04 -14.61 6.68
CA SER A 75 2.83 -14.60 7.54
C SER A 75 2.62 -13.25 8.21
N LEU A 76 3.70 -12.62 8.68
CA LEU A 76 3.65 -11.31 9.30
C LEU A 76 3.21 -10.20 8.34
N GLU A 77 3.81 -10.14 7.14
CA GLU A 77 3.43 -9.12 6.15
C GLU A 77 1.95 -9.23 5.78
N ARG A 78 1.43 -10.47 5.67
CA ARG A 78 0.01 -10.73 5.46
C ARG A 78 -0.84 -10.28 6.63
N SER A 79 -0.42 -10.57 7.87
CA SER A 79 -1.11 -10.15 9.09
C SER A 79 -1.14 -8.62 9.23
N LEU A 80 -0.05 -7.93 8.96
CA LEU A 80 0.00 -6.46 9.00
C LEU A 80 -0.87 -5.83 7.91
N HIS A 81 -0.92 -6.41 6.72
CA HIS A 81 -1.87 -5.97 5.69
C HIS A 81 -3.32 -6.09 6.17
N TRP A 82 -3.65 -7.21 6.84
CA TRP A 82 -4.97 -7.45 7.44
C TRP A 82 -5.28 -6.46 8.57
N ILE A 83 -4.34 -6.25 9.50
CA ILE A 83 -4.50 -5.32 10.62
C ILE A 83 -4.64 -3.88 10.12
N ALA A 84 -3.84 -3.45 9.14
CA ALA A 84 -3.96 -2.12 8.54
C ALA A 84 -5.35 -1.91 7.89
N GLY A 85 -5.89 -2.95 7.26
CA GLY A 85 -7.28 -2.95 6.78
C GLY A 85 -8.29 -2.76 7.92
N ARG A 86 -8.12 -3.47 9.04
CA ARG A 86 -8.97 -3.35 10.24
C ARG A 86 -8.86 -1.99 10.92
N VAL A 87 -7.68 -1.37 10.92
CA VAL A 87 -7.51 0.01 11.42
C VAL A 87 -8.25 1.00 10.53
N SER A 88 -8.19 0.83 9.20
CA SER A 88 -8.95 1.66 8.26
C SER A 88 -10.46 1.45 8.40
N GLU A 89 -10.91 0.22 8.65
CA GLU A 89 -12.32 -0.10 8.91
C GLU A 89 -12.79 0.56 10.21
N LEU A 90 -12.01 0.49 11.29
CA LEU A 90 -12.31 1.19 12.54
C LEU A 90 -12.30 2.71 12.37
N GLN A 91 -11.42 3.26 11.54
CA GLN A 91 -11.44 4.70 11.20
C GLN A 91 -12.69 5.07 10.42
N CYS A 92 -13.09 4.28 9.41
CA CYS A 92 -14.34 4.49 8.70
C CYS A 92 -15.54 4.35 9.63
N GLU A 93 -15.60 3.32 10.47
CA GLU A 93 -16.65 3.16 11.48
C GLU A 93 -16.67 4.32 12.47
N THR A 94 -15.51 4.86 12.84
CA THR A 94 -15.42 6.03 13.72
C THR A 94 -15.93 7.27 13.00
N VAL A 95 -15.52 7.51 11.75
CA VAL A 95 -16.02 8.61 10.92
C VAL A 95 -17.50 8.45 10.63
N ASP A 96 -17.99 7.25 10.39
CA ASP A 96 -19.41 6.94 10.17
C ASP A 96 -20.19 7.13 11.47
N LYS A 97 -19.64 6.80 12.63
CA LYS A 97 -20.24 7.11 13.94
C LYS A 97 -20.16 8.59 14.28
N GLU A 98 -19.11 9.29 13.89
CA GLU A 98 -18.98 10.75 14.03
C GLU A 98 -19.96 11.46 13.09
N ASN A 99 -20.09 10.98 11.86
CA ASN A 99 -21.10 11.39 10.91
C ASN A 99 -22.48 11.01 11.40
N ALA A 100 -22.68 9.85 12.02
CA ALA A 100 -23.95 9.43 12.62
C ALA A 100 -24.25 10.18 13.92
N LEU A 101 -23.26 10.67 14.67
CA LEU A 101 -23.47 11.60 15.78
C LEU A 101 -23.80 12.99 15.26
N THR A 102 -23.19 13.39 14.15
CA THR A 102 -23.49 14.64 13.45
C THR A 102 -24.86 14.56 12.78
N GLU A 103 -25.21 13.41 12.22
CA GLU A 103 -26.48 13.08 11.61
C GLU A 103 -27.51 12.85 12.70
N GLU A 104 -27.25 12.18 13.82
CA GLU A 104 -28.13 12.18 15.00
C GLU A 104 -28.33 13.60 15.52
N MET A 105 -27.30 14.46 15.48
CA MET A 105 -27.45 15.88 15.77
C MET A 105 -28.29 16.63 14.71
N LEU A 106 -28.35 16.12 13.47
CA LEU A 106 -29.19 16.58 12.36
C LEU A 106 -30.52 15.81 12.21
N GLU A 107 -30.71 14.66 12.85
CA GLU A 107 -31.84 13.72 12.78
C GLU A 107 -32.69 13.86 14.05
N TRP A 108 -32.05 14.27 15.15
CA TRP A 108 -32.69 15.09 16.18
C TRP A 108 -33.26 16.40 15.57
N GLN A 109 -32.82 16.79 14.37
CA GLN A 109 -33.51 17.78 13.53
C GLN A 109 -34.40 17.17 12.41
N ASP A 110 -34.21 15.92 11.93
CA ASP A 110 -35.05 15.26 10.88
C ASP A 110 -34.73 13.74 10.65
N GLY A 111 -35.57 12.78 11.07
CA GLY A 111 -35.16 11.36 11.18
C GLY A 111 -35.52 10.35 10.06
N VAL A 112 -34.63 9.33 9.93
CA VAL A 112 -34.84 7.87 9.69
C VAL A 112 -35.10 7.33 8.26
N SER A 113 -34.15 6.56 7.65
CA SER A 113 -34.21 5.07 7.51
C SER A 113 -33.32 4.38 6.41
N GLU A 114 -32.62 3.31 6.86
CA GLU A 114 -32.14 2.00 6.32
C GLU A 114 -32.64 1.41 4.96
N PHE A 115 -32.13 0.36 4.28
CA PHE A 115 -31.19 -0.79 4.48
C PHE A 115 -30.98 -1.52 3.12
N ILE A 116 -29.94 -2.34 2.88
CA ILE A 116 -29.94 -3.36 1.78
C ILE A 116 -29.18 -4.67 2.13
N GLY A 117 -29.75 -5.82 1.71
CA GLY A 117 -29.05 -7.11 1.56
C GLY A 117 -29.51 -7.96 0.36
N VAL A 118 -28.57 -8.72 -0.24
CA VAL A 118 -28.50 -10.19 -0.53
C VAL A 118 -27.55 -10.49 -1.72
N CYS A 119 -26.87 -11.64 -1.62
CA CYS A 119 -25.71 -12.13 -2.38
C CYS A 119 -26.01 -12.54 -3.85
N GLY A 120 -25.04 -12.28 -4.73
CA GLY A 120 -25.04 -12.65 -6.16
C GLY A 120 -24.00 -13.73 -6.52
N ASP A 121 -23.96 -14.06 -7.80
CA ASP A 121 -23.09 -15.06 -8.46
C ASP A 121 -21.61 -14.95 -8.04
N LEU A 122 -20.94 -16.08 -7.81
CA LEU A 122 -19.58 -16.13 -7.27
C LEU A 122 -18.57 -15.47 -8.23
N ASP A 123 -18.76 -15.64 -9.54
CA ASP A 123 -17.89 -15.02 -10.55
C ASP A 123 -18.08 -13.49 -10.59
N GLU A 124 -19.32 -13.01 -10.39
CA GLU A 124 -19.60 -11.58 -10.23
C GLU A 124 -18.95 -11.02 -8.96
N MET A 125 -19.02 -11.77 -7.84
CA MET A 125 -18.39 -11.40 -6.58
C MET A 125 -16.86 -11.32 -6.71
N ILE A 126 -16.24 -12.28 -7.40
CA ILE A 126 -14.80 -12.30 -7.71
C ILE A 126 -14.42 -11.08 -8.58
N GLY A 127 -15.22 -10.76 -9.60
CA GLY A 127 -15.03 -9.57 -10.42
C GLY A 127 -15.11 -8.26 -9.63
N ARG A 128 -16.09 -8.15 -8.72
CA ARG A 128 -16.22 -7.00 -7.80
C ARG A 128 -15.03 -6.89 -6.87
N LEU A 129 -14.51 -8.01 -6.36
CA LEU A 129 -13.33 -8.02 -5.49
C LEU A 129 -12.08 -7.52 -6.23
N ALA A 130 -11.85 -7.95 -7.47
CA ALA A 130 -10.75 -7.44 -8.29
C ALA A 130 -10.83 -5.92 -8.48
N CYS A 131 -12.04 -5.40 -8.72
CA CYS A 131 -12.30 -3.96 -8.83
C CYS A 131 -12.02 -3.21 -7.52
N ILE A 132 -12.45 -3.75 -6.38
CA ILE A 132 -12.18 -3.17 -5.05
C ILE A 132 -10.67 -3.11 -4.77
N VAL A 133 -9.94 -4.21 -5.03
CA VAL A 133 -8.49 -4.27 -4.85
C VAL A 133 -7.79 -3.21 -5.70
N GLN A 134 -8.19 -3.08 -6.97
CA GLN A 134 -7.64 -2.05 -7.86
C GLN A 134 -7.92 -0.63 -7.35
N LYS A 135 -9.17 -0.32 -6.98
CA LYS A 135 -9.54 1.01 -6.45
C LYS A 135 -8.77 1.36 -5.18
N ALA A 136 -8.57 0.39 -4.29
CA ALA A 136 -7.81 0.57 -3.07
C ALA A 136 -6.32 0.84 -3.36
N ASP A 137 -5.73 0.10 -4.30
CA ASP A 137 -4.34 0.31 -4.71
C ASP A 137 -4.13 1.65 -5.43
N ASP A 138 -5.08 2.07 -6.27
CA ASP A 138 -5.10 3.39 -6.89
C ASP A 138 -5.21 4.52 -5.85
N LEU A 139 -6.02 4.32 -4.81
CA LEU A 139 -6.13 5.26 -3.70
C LEU A 139 -4.80 5.34 -2.92
N ARG A 140 -4.21 4.20 -2.55
CA ARG A 140 -2.89 4.16 -1.87
C ARG A 140 -1.84 4.89 -2.67
N LEU A 141 -1.75 4.64 -3.98
CA LEU A 141 -0.77 5.32 -4.83
C LEU A 141 -1.03 6.82 -4.94
N ARG A 142 -2.30 7.25 -5.05
CA ARG A 142 -2.66 8.67 -5.04
C ARG A 142 -2.29 9.34 -3.72
N THR A 143 -2.55 8.70 -2.58
CA THR A 143 -2.16 9.22 -1.26
C THR A 143 -0.65 9.40 -1.16
N VAL A 144 0.14 8.40 -1.58
CA VAL A 144 1.61 8.53 -1.56
C VAL A 144 2.07 9.65 -2.49
N LYS A 145 1.49 9.79 -3.69
CA LYS A 145 1.78 10.92 -4.60
C LYS A 145 1.46 12.27 -3.96
N SER A 146 0.32 12.39 -3.27
CA SER A 146 -0.06 13.62 -2.57
C SER A 146 0.91 13.93 -1.44
N VAL A 147 1.26 12.96 -0.60
CA VAL A 147 2.26 13.14 0.47
C VAL A 147 3.58 13.63 -0.11
N VAL A 148 4.12 12.95 -1.13
CA VAL A 148 5.38 13.36 -1.77
C VAL A 148 5.28 14.76 -2.38
N GLY A 149 4.14 15.13 -2.94
CA GLY A 149 3.91 16.47 -3.50
C GLY A 149 3.89 17.59 -2.45
N LEU A 150 3.66 17.26 -1.18
CA LEU A 150 3.71 18.22 -0.06
C LEU A 150 5.12 18.34 0.55
N LEU A 151 6.02 17.40 0.26
CA LEU A 151 7.35 17.33 0.86
C LEU A 151 8.40 17.97 -0.05
N THR A 152 9.47 18.48 0.56
CA THR A 152 10.69 18.80 -0.20
C THR A 152 11.32 17.51 -0.75
N PRO A 153 12.15 17.57 -1.81
CA PRO A 153 12.83 16.37 -2.33
C PRO A 153 13.65 15.62 -1.28
N GLN A 154 14.25 16.34 -0.31
CA GLN A 154 14.96 15.71 0.79
C GLN A 154 14.01 14.96 1.73
N GLN A 155 12.94 15.61 2.20
CA GLN A 155 11.94 14.97 3.06
C GLN A 155 11.27 13.78 2.37
N ALA A 156 10.98 13.88 1.07
CA ALA A 156 10.45 12.77 0.29
C ALA A 156 11.45 11.61 0.19
N GLY A 157 12.74 11.90 0.01
CA GLY A 157 13.81 10.90 0.02
C GLY A 157 13.90 10.18 1.37
N GLU A 158 13.91 10.93 2.47
CA GLU A 158 13.92 10.38 3.84
C GLU A 158 12.67 9.54 4.13
N PHE A 159 11.49 10.01 3.71
CA PHE A 159 10.24 9.27 3.80
C PHE A 159 10.33 7.92 3.06
N PHE A 160 10.84 7.89 1.82
CA PHE A 160 10.98 6.65 1.06
C PHE A 160 12.00 5.70 1.66
N THR A 161 13.13 6.21 2.15
CA THR A 161 14.10 5.41 2.87
C THR A 161 13.44 4.74 4.07
N ALA A 162 12.81 5.50 4.94
CA ALA A 162 12.21 4.98 6.17
C ALA A 162 11.10 3.95 5.87
N ALA A 163 10.25 4.23 4.88
CA ALA A 163 9.20 3.31 4.45
C ALA A 163 9.77 1.99 3.91
N ALA A 164 10.83 2.05 3.09
CA ALA A 164 11.46 0.86 2.54
C ALA A 164 12.23 0.05 3.59
N GLU A 165 12.96 0.71 4.49
CA GLU A 165 13.65 0.05 5.61
C GLU A 165 12.66 -0.67 6.53
N LEU A 166 11.52 -0.05 6.82
CA LEU A 166 10.41 -0.70 7.54
C LEU A 166 9.91 -1.93 6.77
N GLN A 167 9.65 -1.80 5.46
CA GLN A 167 9.20 -2.91 4.63
C GLN A 167 10.20 -4.08 4.63
N PHE A 168 11.50 -3.81 4.48
CA PHE A 168 12.54 -4.83 4.52
C PHE A 168 12.67 -5.47 5.91
N GLY A 169 12.59 -4.68 6.98
CA GLY A 169 12.66 -5.18 8.35
C GLY A 169 11.50 -6.12 8.68
N VAL A 170 10.27 -5.72 8.33
CA VAL A 170 9.07 -6.56 8.46
C VAL A 170 9.22 -7.85 7.67
N ARG A 171 9.66 -7.77 6.40
CA ARG A 171 9.91 -8.94 5.54
C ARG A 171 10.91 -9.90 6.17
N LEU A 172 12.06 -9.40 6.60
CA LEU A 172 13.15 -10.22 7.16
C LEU A 172 12.70 -10.92 8.45
N TRP A 173 12.06 -10.18 9.35
CA TRP A 173 11.57 -10.74 10.61
C TRP A 173 10.48 -11.80 10.36
N GLY A 174 9.52 -11.51 9.47
CA GLY A 174 8.47 -12.45 9.08
C GLY A 174 9.01 -13.74 8.47
N LEU A 175 9.96 -13.66 7.54
CA LEU A 175 10.58 -14.85 6.93
C LEU A 175 11.38 -15.68 7.93
N ASN A 176 12.04 -15.05 8.92
CA ASN A 176 12.74 -15.77 9.98
C ASN A 176 11.77 -16.50 10.90
N HIS A 177 10.65 -15.85 11.26
CA HIS A 177 9.61 -16.48 12.07
C HIS A 177 8.93 -17.66 11.35
N ASP A 178 8.61 -17.50 10.06
CA ASP A 178 8.01 -18.56 9.23
C ASP A 178 8.92 -19.79 9.10
N ARG A 179 10.24 -19.60 9.10
CA ARG A 179 11.22 -20.69 9.11
C ARG A 179 11.26 -21.43 10.44
N GLN A 180 11.15 -20.70 11.56
CA GLN A 180 11.19 -21.29 12.90
C GLN A 180 9.91 -22.08 13.23
N THR A 181 8.76 -21.68 12.70
CA THR A 181 7.45 -22.31 12.94
C THR A 181 7.12 -23.49 12.01
N ARG A 182 7.94 -23.74 10.99
CA ARG A 182 7.81 -24.87 10.04
C ARG A 182 8.64 -26.10 10.40
N ASN A 183 9.49 -26.02 11.43
CA ASN A 183 10.25 -27.14 11.99
C ASN A 183 9.55 -27.68 13.23
#